data_AF-A0A5B9QG10-F1
#
_entry.id   AF-A0A5B9QG10-F1
#
_cell.length_a   1.000
_cell.length_b   1.000
_cell.length_c   1.000
_cell.angle_alpha   90.00
_cell.angle_beta   90.00
_cell.angle_gamma   90.00
#
_symmetry.space_group_name_H-M   'P 1'
#
loop_
_entity.id
_entity.type
_entity.pdbx_description
1 polymer ?
#
loop_
_entity_poly.entity_id
_entity_poly.type
_entity_poly.pdbx_seq_one_letter_code
_entity_poly.pdbx_strand_id
1 'polypeptide(L)'
;MPQFNLLESPLISKLHASWLYRRGMMYARLRNNALAIADYTRVIEMAHAPSSIRAMALYNRALVHCATSCEVQAVEELQKVLEMPGATEQVRTEARRKLVRMQRSSNRPDSRNPRDAANPEEGVREKNSPDSPM
;
A
#
# COMPACT_ATOMS: atom_id res chain seq x y z
N MET A 1 -49.09 0.49 6.08
CA MET A 1 -47.94 -0.37 6.44
C MET A 1 -46.69 0.27 5.84
N PRO A 2 -45.65 0.61 6.61
CA PRO A 2 -44.40 1.11 6.02
C PRO A 2 -43.78 -0.02 5.17
N GLN A 3 -43.32 0.30 3.97
CA GLN A 3 -42.61 -0.64 3.12
C GLN A 3 -41.26 -0.95 3.77
N PHE A 4 -41.11 -2.16 4.32
CA PHE A 4 -39.86 -2.59 4.93
C PHE A 4 -38.87 -2.90 3.80
N ASN A 5 -37.99 -1.96 3.48
CA ASN A 5 -37.00 -2.14 2.44
C ASN A 5 -35.92 -3.10 2.96
N LEU A 6 -36.04 -4.39 2.62
CA LEU A 6 -35.13 -5.45 3.09
C LEU A 6 -33.64 -5.14 2.79
N LEU A 7 -33.36 -4.36 1.74
CA LEU A 7 -32.02 -3.91 1.39
C LEU A 7 -31.42 -2.88 2.37
N GLU A 8 -32.24 -2.23 3.20
CA GLU A 8 -31.81 -1.28 4.23
C GLU A 8 -31.62 -1.94 5.60
N SER A 9 -31.91 -3.25 5.72
CA SER A 9 -31.70 -3.97 6.97
C SER A 9 -30.21 -4.02 7.35
N PRO A 10 -29.82 -3.60 8.57
CA PRO A 10 -28.44 -3.63 9.04
C PRO A 10 -27.80 -5.03 8.96
N LEU A 11 -28.59 -6.10 9.14
CA LEU A 11 -28.12 -7.48 9.05
C LEU A 11 -27.77 -7.87 7.61
N ILE A 12 -28.64 -7.54 6.65
CA ILE A 12 -28.43 -7.82 5.23
C ILE A 12 -27.24 -7.00 4.72
N SER A 13 -27.13 -5.74 5.13
CA SER A 13 -25.98 -4.90 4.81
C SER A 13 -24.66 -5.49 5.35
N LYS A 14 -24.64 -5.96 6.59
CA LYS A 14 -23.44 -6.63 7.17
C LYS A 14 -23.05 -7.89 6.39
N LEU A 15 -24.01 -8.73 6.02
CA LEU A 15 -23.76 -9.94 5.24
C LEU A 15 -23.23 -9.60 3.84
N HIS A 16 -23.87 -8.65 3.16
CA HIS A 16 -23.47 -8.20 1.83
C HIS A 16 -22.07 -7.58 1.84
N ALA A 17 -21.76 -6.71 2.81
CA ALA A 17 -20.44 -6.14 2.99
C ALA A 17 -19.38 -7.22 3.25
N SER A 18 -19.71 -8.23 4.07
CA SER A 18 -18.82 -9.36 4.36
C SER A 18 -18.52 -10.20 3.11
N TRP A 19 -19.54 -10.44 2.29
CA TRP A 19 -19.41 -11.19 1.05
C TRP A 19 -18.54 -10.46 0.03
N LEU A 20 -18.83 -9.18 -0.23
CA LEU A 20 -18.02 -8.33 -1.13
C LEU A 20 -16.56 -8.27 -0.66
N TYR A 21 -16.35 -8.05 0.64
CA TYR A 21 -15.02 -8.03 1.23
C TYR A 21 -14.24 -9.33 0.97
N ARG A 22 -14.88 -10.49 1.23
CA ARG A 22 -14.26 -11.80 1.01
C ARG A 22 -13.99 -12.05 -0.46
N ARG A 23 -14.88 -11.64 -1.36
CA ARG A 23 -14.70 -11.78 -2.81
C ARG A 23 -13.53 -10.91 -3.31
N GLY A 24 -13.47 -9.65 -2.85
CA GLY A 24 -12.34 -8.75 -3.13
C GLY A 24 -11.00 -9.33 -2.67
N MET A 25 -10.96 -9.99 -1.51
CA MET A 25 -9.77 -10.71 -1.04
C MET A 25 -9.34 -11.84 -1.98
N MET A 26 -10.29 -12.60 -2.54
CA MET A 26 -9.98 -13.67 -3.49
C MET A 26 -9.44 -13.09 -4.79
N TYR A 27 -10.06 -12.02 -5.32
CA TYR A 27 -9.55 -11.35 -6.52
C TYR A 27 -8.15 -10.78 -6.33
N ALA A 28 -7.86 -10.17 -5.17
CA ALA A 28 -6.52 -9.68 -4.86
C ALA A 28 -5.47 -10.81 -4.83
N ARG A 29 -5.83 -11.97 -4.26
CA ARG A 29 -4.95 -13.17 -4.26
C ARG A 29 -4.69 -13.69 -5.67
N LEU A 30 -5.70 -13.65 -6.54
CA LEU A 30 -5.60 -14.01 -7.95
C LEU A 30 -4.95 -12.92 -8.80
N ARG A 31 -4.45 -11.82 -8.19
CA ARG A 31 -3.86 -10.66 -8.87
C ARG A 31 -4.83 -9.96 -9.84
N ASN A 32 -6.13 -10.22 -9.70
CA ASN A 32 -7.18 -9.50 -10.41
C ASN A 32 -7.50 -8.20 -9.67
N ASN A 33 -6.55 -7.27 -9.73
CA ASN A 33 -6.54 -6.06 -8.93
C ASN A 33 -7.74 -5.15 -9.21
N ALA A 34 -8.19 -5.07 -10.47
CA ALA A 34 -9.35 -4.25 -10.85
C ALA A 34 -10.64 -4.72 -10.17
N LEU A 35 -10.92 -6.04 -10.20
CA LEU A 35 -12.11 -6.59 -9.53
C LEU A 35 -12.00 -6.48 -8.01
N ALA A 36 -10.79 -6.66 -7.45
CA ALA A 36 -10.57 -6.47 -6.01
C ALA A 36 -10.87 -5.03 -5.57
N ILE A 37 -10.36 -4.03 -6.31
CA ILE A 37 -10.62 -2.61 -6.06
C ILE A 37 -12.11 -2.31 -6.16
N ALA A 38 -12.80 -2.83 -7.18
CA ALA A 38 -14.25 -2.63 -7.34
C ALA A 38 -15.04 -3.15 -6.13
N ASP A 39 -14.74 -4.38 -5.68
CA ASP A 39 -15.41 -4.99 -4.53
C ASP A 39 -15.14 -4.22 -3.22
N TYR A 40 -13.90 -3.82 -2.96
CA TYR A 40 -13.58 -3.03 -1.77
C TYR A 40 -14.23 -1.64 -1.82
N THR A 41 -14.25 -1.00 -2.99
CA THR A 41 -14.90 0.29 -3.19
C THR A 41 -16.38 0.20 -2.87
N ARG A 42 -17.06 -0.86 -3.33
CA ARG A 42 -18.46 -1.08 -3.02
C ARG A 42 -18.71 -1.18 -1.52
N VAL A 43 -17.87 -1.91 -0.78
CA VAL A 43 -17.97 -2.01 0.70
C VAL A 43 -17.79 -0.64 1.36
N ILE A 44 -16.87 0.18 0.86
CA ILE A 44 -16.58 1.50 1.43
C ILE A 44 -17.76 2.46 1.25
N GLU A 45 -18.43 2.41 0.09
CA GLU A 45 -19.57 3.25 -0.28
C GLU A 45 -20.91 2.80 0.33
N MET A 46 -20.99 1.57 0.86
CA MET A 46 -22.22 1.08 1.48
C MET A 46 -22.59 1.92 2.72
N ALA A 47 -23.78 2.50 2.74
CA ALA A 47 -24.28 3.33 3.84
C ALA A 47 -24.22 2.61 5.21
N HIS A 48 -24.72 1.37 5.25
CA HIS A 48 -24.83 0.60 6.50
C HIS A 48 -23.77 -0.51 6.62
N ALA A 49 -22.60 -0.37 5.98
CA ALA A 49 -21.52 -1.31 6.20
C ALA A 49 -20.94 -1.13 7.62
N PRO A 50 -20.69 -2.22 8.36
CA PRO A 50 -20.01 -2.15 9.65
C PRO A 50 -18.65 -1.45 9.50
N SER A 51 -18.35 -0.51 10.39
CA SER A 51 -17.11 0.27 10.38
C SER A 51 -15.86 -0.62 10.37
N SER A 52 -15.88 -1.74 11.09
CA SER A 52 -14.79 -2.72 11.09
C SER A 52 -14.56 -3.34 9.70
N ILE A 53 -15.61 -3.70 8.97
CA ILE A 53 -15.52 -4.25 7.61
C ILE A 53 -15.09 -3.17 6.63
N ARG A 54 -15.61 -1.94 6.78
CA ARG A 54 -15.20 -0.79 5.98
C ARG A 54 -13.70 -0.50 6.13
N ALA A 55 -13.18 -0.53 7.37
CA ALA A 55 -11.76 -0.34 7.66
C ALA A 55 -10.89 -1.44 7.02
N MET A 56 -11.31 -2.71 7.12
CA MET A 56 -10.61 -3.83 6.48
C MET A 56 -10.60 -3.72 4.95
N ALA A 57 -11.72 -3.32 4.34
CA ALA A 57 -11.82 -3.12 2.89
C ALA A 57 -10.91 -1.97 2.43
N LEU A 58 -10.90 -0.85 3.14
CA LEU A 58 -10.04 0.29 2.85
C LEU A 58 -8.55 -0.07 2.98
N TYR A 59 -8.17 -0.78 4.04
CA TYR A 59 -6.81 -1.29 4.22
C TYR A 59 -6.39 -2.22 3.06
N ASN A 60 -7.23 -3.19 2.70
CA ASN A 60 -6.89 -4.12 1.62
C ASN A 60 -6.87 -3.45 0.24
N ARG A 61 -7.71 -2.44 -0.01
CA ARG A 61 -7.65 -1.66 -1.25
C ARG A 61 -6.32 -0.89 -1.34
N ALA A 62 -5.87 -0.30 -0.25
CA ALA A 62 -4.57 0.35 -0.19
C ALA A 62 -3.42 -0.63 -0.49
N LEU A 63 -3.51 -1.89 -0.01
CA LEU A 63 -2.53 -2.92 -0.36
C LEU A 63 -2.52 -3.27 -1.85
N VAL A 64 -3.69 -3.30 -2.49
CA VAL A 64 -3.79 -3.50 -3.94
C VAL A 64 -3.18 -2.31 -4.69
N HIS A 65 -3.46 -1.07 -4.27
CA HIS A 65 -2.84 0.13 -4.85
C HIS A 65 -1.31 0.14 -4.70
N CYS A 66 -0.78 -0.33 -3.56
CA CYS A 66 0.66 -0.53 -3.39
C CYS A 66 1.22 -1.52 -4.43
N ALA A 67 0.48 -2.59 -4.75
CA ALA A 67 0.91 -3.60 -5.69
C ALA A 67 0.82 -3.14 -7.17
N THR A 68 0.03 -2.11 -7.47
CA THR A 68 -0.14 -1.54 -8.81
C THR A 68 0.55 -0.18 -8.99
N SER A 69 1.59 0.10 -8.21
CA SER A 69 2.41 1.33 -8.28
C SER A 69 1.67 2.65 -8.01
N CYS A 70 0.53 2.60 -7.31
CA CYS A 70 -0.22 3.78 -6.89
C CYS A 70 0.09 4.14 -5.42
N GLU A 71 1.36 4.44 -5.11
CA GLU A 71 1.81 4.61 -3.72
C GLU A 71 1.15 5.79 -3.01
N VAL A 72 0.91 6.91 -3.70
CA VAL A 72 0.25 8.10 -3.12
C VAL A 72 -1.16 7.75 -2.63
N GLN A 73 -1.97 7.12 -3.49
CA GLN A 73 -3.33 6.69 -3.14
C GLN A 73 -3.33 5.70 -1.97
N ALA A 74 -2.39 4.76 -1.97
CA ALA A 74 -2.27 3.80 -0.88
C ALA A 74 -1.92 4.48 0.46
N VAL A 75 -1.04 5.48 0.48
CA VAL A 75 -0.71 6.22 1.71
C VAL A 75 -1.94 6.95 2.25
N GLU A 76 -2.67 7.67 1.39
CA GLU A 76 -3.89 8.38 1.79
C GLU A 76 -4.95 7.44 2.38
N GLU A 77 -5.17 6.29 1.75
CA GLU A 77 -6.13 5.30 2.24
C GLU A 77 -5.71 4.69 3.58
N LEU A 78 -4.42 4.39 3.76
CA LEU A 78 -3.90 3.89 5.02
C LEU A 78 -4.03 4.93 6.14
N GLN A 79 -3.84 6.22 5.85
CA GLN A 79 -4.09 7.30 6.82
C GLN A 79 -5.56 7.36 7.22
N LYS A 80 -6.48 7.30 6.26
CA LYS A 80 -7.93 7.22 6.51
C LYS A 80 -8.31 6.03 7.39
N VAL A 81 -7.63 4.88 7.26
CA VAL A 81 -7.83 3.72 8.15
C VAL A 81 -7.47 4.04 9.61
N LEU A 82 -6.42 4.83 9.85
CA LEU A 82 -6.01 5.22 11.21
C LEU A 82 -7.00 6.17 11.87
N GLU A 83 -7.61 7.04 11.07
CA GLU A 83 -8.60 8.03 11.50
C GLU A 83 -10.01 7.43 11.67
N MET A 84 -10.28 6.28 11.05
CA MET A 84 -11.63 5.71 10.99
C MET A 84 -12.14 5.29 12.39
N PRO A 85 -13.28 5.85 12.85
CA PRO A 85 -13.96 5.37 14.04
C PRO A 85 -14.46 3.93 13.84
N GLY A 86 -14.19 3.05 14.80
CA GLY A 86 -14.56 1.63 14.72
C GLY A 86 -13.63 0.75 13.89
N ALA A 87 -12.52 1.28 13.37
CA ALA A 87 -11.41 0.43 12.94
C ALA A 87 -10.83 -0.32 14.16
N THR A 88 -10.56 -1.61 13.99
CA THR A 88 -9.98 -2.42 15.06
C THR A 88 -8.51 -2.07 15.25
N GLU A 89 -7.98 -2.26 16.47
CA GLU A 89 -6.56 -1.99 16.75
C GLU A 89 -5.62 -2.83 15.88
N GLN A 90 -6.02 -4.05 15.53
CA GLN A 90 -5.27 -4.87 14.60
C GLN A 90 -5.14 -4.21 13.22
N VAL A 91 -6.24 -3.72 12.64
CA VAL A 91 -6.24 -3.07 11.33
C VAL A 91 -5.42 -1.77 11.37
N ARG A 92 -5.56 -0.98 12.44
CA ARG A 92 -4.74 0.23 12.62
C ARG A 92 -3.26 -0.08 12.74
N THR A 93 -2.89 -1.12 13.49
CA THR A 93 -1.50 -1.56 13.66
C THR A 93 -0.89 -2.00 12.34
N GLU A 94 -1.61 -2.78 11.56
CA GLU A 94 -1.16 -3.22 10.24
C GLU A 94 -1.06 -2.06 9.24
N ALA A 95 -1.99 -1.09 9.30
CA ALA A 95 -1.91 0.12 8.50
C ALA A 95 -0.68 0.98 8.86
N ARG A 96 -0.42 1.21 10.16
CA ARG A 96 0.79 1.91 10.64
C ARG A 96 2.07 1.23 10.16
N ARG A 97 2.16 -0.10 10.31
CA ARG A 97 3.32 -0.89 9.85
C ARG A 97 3.53 -0.75 8.36
N LYS A 98 2.46 -0.77 7.57
CA LYS A 98 2.54 -0.63 6.11
C LYS A 98 3.04 0.77 5.72
N LEU A 99 2.51 1.83 6.34
CA LEU A 99 2.95 3.21 6.11
C LEU A 99 4.45 3.40 6.40
N VAL A 100 4.95 2.89 7.53
CA VAL A 100 6.39 2.98 7.87
C VAL A 100 7.26 2.29 6.81
N ARG A 101 6.83 1.14 6.29
CA ARG A 101 7.56 0.45 5.21
C ARG A 101 7.58 1.26 3.92
N MET A 102 6.46 1.90 3.56
CA MET A 102 6.36 2.74 2.36
C MET A 102 7.23 4.00 2.47
N GLN A 103 7.22 4.68 3.63
CA GLN A 103 8.06 5.86 3.88
C GLN A 103 9.54 5.54 3.74
N ARG A 104 9.98 4.37 4.25
CA ARG A 104 11.37 3.91 4.09
C ARG A 104 11.73 3.59 2.65
N SER A 105 10.78 3.10 1.85
CA SER A 105 10.96 2.88 0.41
C SER A 105 11.13 4.20 -0.33
N SER A 106 10.27 5.19 -0.02
CA SER A 106 10.32 6.52 -0.62
C SER A 106 11.56 7.34 -0.23
N ASN A 107 12.06 7.19 0.99
CA ASN A 107 13.23 7.93 1.48
C ASN A 107 14.58 7.24 1.18
N ARG A 108 14.59 6.13 0.43
CA ARG A 108 15.85 5.51 0.02
C ARG A 108 16.46 6.38 -1.09
N PRO A 109 17.59 7.08 -0.85
CA PRO A 109 18.23 7.83 -1.92
C PRO A 109 18.54 6.87 -3.05
N ASP A 110 18.09 7.21 -4.26
CA ASP A 110 18.30 6.45 -5.49
C ASP A 110 19.76 6.00 -5.52
N SER A 111 20.01 4.69 -5.47
CA SER A 111 21.36 4.13 -5.50
C SER A 111 21.89 4.16 -6.93
N ARG A 112 21.82 5.32 -7.60
CA ARG A 112 22.66 5.63 -8.75
C ARG A 112 24.10 5.70 -8.26
N ASN A 113 24.67 4.50 -8.19
CA ASN A 113 26.07 4.14 -8.28
C ASN A 113 27.07 5.26 -7.88
N PRO A 114 27.68 5.20 -6.68
CA PRO A 114 28.76 6.11 -6.29
C PRO A 114 30.00 6.04 -7.17
N ARG A 115 30.09 5.05 -8.09
CA ARG A 115 31.23 4.85 -8.99
C ARG A 115 31.29 5.84 -10.15
N ASP A 116 30.17 6.47 -10.51
CA ASP A 116 30.13 7.44 -11.62
C ASP A 116 30.52 8.87 -11.18
N ALA A 117 30.73 9.10 -9.88
CA ALA A 117 31.05 10.41 -9.31
C ALA A 117 32.54 10.64 -8.99
N ALA A 118 33.41 9.64 -9.21
CA ALA A 118 34.83 9.75 -8.87
C ALA A 118 35.72 9.09 -9.93
N ASN A 119 35.85 9.72 -11.09
CA ASN A 119 37.13 9.71 -11.81
C ASN A 119 37.20 10.85 -12.84
N PRO A 120 37.75 12.01 -12.46
CA PRO A 120 38.38 12.90 -13.41
C PRO A 120 39.88 12.57 -13.48
N GLU A 121 40.31 12.19 -14.68
CA GLU A 121 41.64 12.42 -15.25
C GLU A 121 42.76 11.40 -15.00
N GLU A 122 43.02 10.65 -16.07
CA GLU A 122 44.36 10.23 -16.49
C GLU A 122 45.33 11.43 -16.49
N GLY A 123 46.53 11.24 -15.94
CA GLY A 123 47.57 12.28 -15.95
C GLY A 123 48.94 11.79 -15.46
N VAL A 124 49.64 11.06 -16.32
CA VAL A 124 51.11 11.00 -16.54
C VAL A 124 52.07 11.20 -15.35
N ARG A 125 52.86 10.15 -15.01
CA ARG A 125 54.29 10.11 -14.53
C ARG A 125 54.50 8.92 -13.58
N GLU A 126 55.59 8.17 -13.54
CA GLU A 126 56.91 8.16 -14.19
C GLU A 126 57.41 6.73 -13.89
N LYS A 127 57.71 5.91 -14.91
CA LYS A 127 58.38 4.63 -14.69
C LYS A 127 59.87 4.81 -14.99
N ASN A 128 60.69 4.33 -14.06
CA ASN A 128 62.10 3.96 -14.17
C ASN A 128 63.12 4.94 -13.58
N SER A 129 63.47 4.69 -12.31
CA SER A 129 64.86 4.77 -11.86
C SER A 129 65.35 3.35 -11.62
N PRO A 130 66.54 2.96 -12.10
CA PRO A 130 67.37 2.01 -11.40
C PRO A 130 68.64 2.70 -10.89
N ASP A 131 68.88 2.52 -9.59
CA ASP A 131 70.16 2.70 -8.94
C ASP A 131 71.29 1.96 -9.68
N SER A 132 72.48 2.56 -9.73
CA SER A 132 73.76 1.83 -9.69
C SER A 132 74.81 2.70 -9.02
N PRO A 133 75.49 2.21 -7.95
CA PRO A 133 76.60 2.91 -7.31
C PRO A 133 77.92 2.68 -8.06
N MET A 134 78.83 3.64 -7.95
CA MET A 134 80.25 3.52 -8.32
C MET A 134 81.04 2.74 -7.26
#